data_AF-A0A1E3S7R3-F1
#
_entry.id   AF-A0A1E3S7R3-F1
#
_cell.length_a   1.000
_cell.length_b   1.000
_cell.length_c   1.000
_cell.angle_alpha   90.00
_cell.angle_beta   90.00
_cell.angle_gamma   90.00
#
_symmetry.space_group_name_H-M   'P 1'
#
loop_
_entity.id
_entity.type
_entity.pdbx_description
1 polymer ?
#
loop_
_entity_poly.entity_id
_entity_poly.type
_entity_poly.pdbx_seq_one_letter_code
_entity_poly.pdbx_strand_id
1 'polypeptide(L)'
;MTPQQRRHQVEDACAAIILAGQQVTFDDIAARTGLGRATLYRNSDLRRIIEEHRARGKEAHTLSGLTTEIAHLRIAVDALATTVRRHEEELRRLRKSKN
;
A
#
# COMPACT_ATOMS: atom_id res chain seq x y z
N MET A 1 -16.41 3.42 15.13
CA MET A 1 -15.31 2.95 14.28
C MET A 1 -14.44 1.98 15.07
N THR A 2 -14.27 0.76 14.58
CA THR A 2 -13.45 -0.28 15.24
C THR A 2 -11.95 0.04 15.09
N PRO A 3 -11.07 -0.51 15.96
CA PRO A 3 -9.61 -0.30 15.83
C PRO A 3 -9.05 -0.70 14.46
N GLN A 4 -9.55 -1.80 13.89
CA GLN A 4 -9.15 -2.28 12.55
C GLN A 4 -9.59 -1.31 11.44
N GLN A 5 -10.80 -0.74 11.54
CA GLN A 5 -11.25 0.29 10.60
C GLN A 5 -10.40 1.56 10.70
N ARG A 6 -10.00 1.97 11.91
CA ARG A 6 -9.09 3.12 12.07
C ARG A 6 -7.74 2.87 11.41
N ARG A 7 -7.23 1.66 11.56
CA ARG A 7 -5.97 1.24 10.95
C ARG A 7 -6.03 1.33 9.43
N HIS A 8 -7.04 0.73 8.82
CA HIS A 8 -7.23 0.74 7.37
C HIS A 8 -7.37 2.17 6.83
N GLN A 9 -8.16 3.03 7.49
CA GLN A 9 -8.29 4.43 7.07
C GLN A 9 -6.97 5.21 7.14
N VAL A 10 -6.13 4.93 8.14
CA VAL A 10 -4.80 5.57 8.24
C VAL A 10 -3.86 5.04 7.15
N GLU A 11 -3.88 3.73 6.87
CA GLU A 11 -3.12 3.13 5.76
C GLU A 11 -3.55 3.74 4.41
N ASP A 12 -4.85 3.83 4.14
CA ASP A 12 -5.40 4.46 2.93
C ASP A 12 -5.00 5.94 2.81
N ALA A 13 -5.09 6.70 3.91
CA ALA A 13 -4.73 8.11 3.94
C ALA A 13 -3.23 8.30 3.63
N CYS A 14 -2.36 7.48 4.20
CA CYS A 14 -0.93 7.49 3.89
C CYS A 14 -0.67 7.21 2.40
N ALA A 15 -1.30 6.16 1.85
CA ALA A 15 -1.14 5.81 0.44
C ALA A 15 -1.61 6.94 -0.47
N ALA A 16 -2.76 7.57 -0.18
CA ALA A 16 -3.28 8.69 -0.96
C ALA A 16 -2.35 9.92 -0.92
N ILE A 17 -1.71 10.21 0.21
CA ILE A 17 -0.73 11.31 0.34
C ILE A 17 0.51 11.02 -0.51
N ILE A 18 1.04 9.79 -0.45
CA ILE A 18 2.20 9.39 -1.25
C ILE A 18 1.88 9.45 -2.75
N LEU A 19 0.71 8.96 -3.16
CA LEU A 19 0.24 9.02 -4.55
C LEU A 19 0.11 10.46 -5.05
N ALA A 20 -0.25 11.40 -4.18
CA ALA A 20 -0.28 12.82 -4.49
C ALA A 20 1.12 13.47 -4.57
N GLY A 21 2.20 12.70 -4.37
CA GLY A 21 3.56 13.22 -4.36
C GLY A 21 3.88 14.06 -3.11
N GLN A 22 3.06 13.95 -2.07
CA GLN A 22 3.19 14.75 -0.84
C GLN A 22 3.89 13.95 0.25
N GLN A 23 4.60 14.65 1.13
CA GLN A 23 5.21 14.03 2.30
C GLN A 23 4.13 13.66 3.33
N VAL A 24 4.18 12.43 3.85
CA VAL A 24 3.26 11.96 4.89
C VAL A 24 3.46 12.70 6.21
N THR A 25 2.53 13.59 6.58
CA THR A 25 2.52 14.29 7.88
C THR A 25 1.36 13.81 8.77
N PHE A 26 1.50 13.97 10.09
CA PHE A 26 0.40 13.67 11.01
C PHE A 26 -0.82 14.59 10.80
N ASP A 27 -0.60 15.77 10.22
CA ASP A 27 -1.62 16.82 10.07
C ASP A 27 -2.50 16.50 8.88
N ASP A 28 -1.89 16.09 7.77
CA ASP A 28 -2.61 15.64 6.59
C ASP A 28 -3.43 14.38 6.88
N ILE A 29 -2.89 13.47 7.68
CA ILE A 29 -3.61 12.25 8.08
C ILE A 29 -4.77 12.58 9.01
N ALA A 30 -4.57 13.47 9.99
CA ALA A 30 -5.64 13.93 10.86
C ALA A 30 -6.78 14.59 10.05
N ALA A 31 -6.42 15.44 9.09
CA ALA A 31 -7.38 16.10 8.20
C ALA A 31 -8.15 15.10 7.32
N ARG A 32 -7.48 14.09 6.76
CA ARG A 32 -8.10 13.10 5.86
C ARG A 32 -8.94 12.04 6.58
N THR A 33 -8.54 11.64 7.79
CA THR A 33 -9.21 10.57 8.56
C THR A 33 -10.22 11.10 9.57
N GLY A 34 -10.21 12.41 9.87
CA GLY A 34 -10.99 13.00 10.95
C GLY A 34 -10.52 12.58 12.36
N LEU A 35 -9.40 11.86 12.46
CA LEU A 35 -8.81 11.49 13.75
C LEU A 35 -8.03 12.68 14.33
N GLY A 36 -8.19 12.92 15.63
CA GLY A 36 -7.40 13.94 16.31
C GLY A 36 -5.91 13.58 16.33
N ARG A 37 -5.01 14.57 16.16
CA ARG A 37 -3.54 14.39 16.24
C ARG A 37 -3.12 13.62 17.49
N ALA A 38 -3.72 13.94 18.64
CA ALA A 38 -3.43 13.25 19.90
C ALA A 38 -3.72 11.74 19.84
N THR A 39 -4.79 11.33 19.14
CA THR A 39 -5.11 9.92 18.92
C THR A 39 -4.07 9.23 18.05
N LEU A 40 -3.61 9.88 16.98
CA LEU A 40 -2.57 9.35 16.10
C LEU A 40 -1.22 9.20 16.80
N TYR A 41 -0.85 10.15 17.68
CA TYR A 41 0.40 10.08 18.44
C TYR A 41 0.37 9.07 19.60
N ARG A 42 -0.77 8.94 20.29
CA ARG A 42 -0.89 8.09 21.49
C ARG A 42 -1.10 6.61 21.16
N ASN A 43 -1.67 6.30 20.00
CA ASN A 43 -1.81 4.92 19.56
C ASN A 43 -0.53 4.47 18.83
N SER A 44 0.23 3.57 19.46
CA SER A 44 1.51 3.07 18.92
C SER A 44 1.38 2.41 17.55
N ASP A 45 0.28 1.70 17.30
CA ASP A 45 0.07 1.02 16.01
C ASP A 45 -0.16 2.03 14.88
N LEU A 46 -1.03 3.01 15.12
CA LEU A 46 -1.28 4.07 14.14
C LEU A 46 -0.02 4.90 13.90
N ARG A 47 0.69 5.26 14.97
CA ARG A 47 1.96 5.99 14.87
C ARG A 47 2.99 5.24 14.02
N ARG A 48 3.17 3.94 14.26
CA ARG A 48 4.11 3.09 13.53
C ARG A 48 3.79 3.07 12.03
N ILE A 49 2.52 2.92 11.65
CA ILE A 49 2.09 2.91 10.25
C ILE A 49 2.45 4.22 9.56
N ILE A 50 2.20 5.35 10.23
CA ILE A 50 2.48 6.69 9.69
C ILE A 50 3.98 6.89 9.50
N GLU A 51 4.78 6.50 10.48
CA GLU A 51 6.24 6.62 10.44
C GLU A 51 6.85 5.72 9.35
N GLU A 52 6.35 4.50 9.19
CA GLU A 52 6.75 3.56 8.14
C GLU A 52 6.46 4.13 6.74
N HIS A 53 5.26 4.64 6.52
CA HIS A 53 4.88 5.27 5.24
C HIS A 53 5.67 6.57 4.99
N ARG A 54 5.96 7.35 6.03
CA ARG A 54 6.81 8.54 5.91
C ARG A 54 8.24 8.18 5.52
N ALA A 55 8.82 7.13 6.08
CA ALA A 55 10.15 6.67 5.74
C ALA A 55 10.22 6.19 4.28
N ARG A 56 9.29 5.31 3.89
CA ARG A 56 9.17 4.82 2.50
C ARG A 56 8.90 5.93 1.50
N GLY A 57 8.01 6.86 1.82
CA GLY A 57 7.71 8.01 0.97
C GLY A 57 8.95 8.90 0.74
N LYS A 58 9.75 9.16 1.78
CA LYS A 58 11.01 9.91 1.63
C LYS A 58 11.98 9.23 0.68
N GLU A 59 12.12 7.91 0.76
CA GLU A 59 12.95 7.14 -0.16
C GLU A 59 12.39 7.21 -1.59
N ALA A 60 11.08 7.01 -1.75
CA ALA A 60 10.37 7.09 -3.02
C ALA A 60 10.37 8.49 -3.65
N HIS A 61 10.59 9.57 -2.91
CA HIS A 61 10.74 10.92 -3.48
C HIS A 61 12.14 11.19 -4.06
N THR A 62 13.06 10.22 -4.01
CA THR A 62 14.35 10.32 -4.70
C THR A 62 14.27 9.63 -6.06
N LEU A 63 15.00 10.12 -7.07
CA LEU A 63 15.04 9.50 -8.40
C LEU A 63 15.50 8.03 -8.34
N SER A 64 16.44 7.73 -7.44
CA SER A 64 16.88 6.36 -7.16
C SER A 64 15.77 5.51 -6.55
N GLY A 65 15.05 6.03 -5.54
CA GLY A 65 13.93 5.33 -4.93
C GLY A 65 12.77 5.08 -5.90
N LEU A 66 12.43 6.04 -6.75
CA LEU A 66 11.44 5.83 -7.83
C LEU A 66 11.87 4.71 -8.78
N THR A 67 13.15 4.66 -9.14
CA THR A 67 13.69 3.61 -10.02
C THR A 67 13.56 2.23 -9.36
N THR A 68 13.88 2.12 -8.07
CA THR A 68 13.74 0.89 -7.29
C THR A 68 12.29 0.44 -7.17
N GLU A 69 11.36 1.35 -6.87
CA GLU A 69 9.93 1.03 -6.77
C GLU A 69 9.34 0.58 -8.12
N ILE A 70 9.73 1.23 -9.22
CA ILE A 70 9.34 0.79 -10.58
C ILE A 70 9.87 -0.62 -10.87
N ALA A 71 11.10 -0.93 -10.47
CA ALA A 71 11.68 -2.26 -10.63
C ALA A 71 10.90 -3.32 -9.82
N HIS A 72 10.56 -3.03 -8.57
CA HIS A 72 9.75 -3.91 -7.73
C HIS A 72 8.35 -4.13 -8.31
N LEU A 73 7.68 -3.08 -8.79
CA LEU A 73 6.36 -3.20 -9.41
C LEU A 73 6.40 -4.07 -10.67
N ARG A 74 7.44 -3.93 -11.51
CA ARG A 74 7.63 -4.80 -12.68
C ARG A 74 7.73 -6.28 -12.29
N ILE A 75 8.55 -6.58 -11.27
CA ILE A 75 8.70 -7.96 -10.75
C ILE A 75 7.37 -8.51 -10.26
N ALA A 76 6.61 -7.72 -9.49
CA ALA A 76 5.31 -8.13 -8.97
C ALA A 76 4.29 -8.40 -10.09
N VAL A 77 4.26 -7.55 -11.13
CA VAL A 77 3.40 -7.73 -12.30
C VAL A 77 3.78 -8.98 -13.09
N ASP A 78 5.07 -9.25 -13.29
CA ASP A 78 5.54 -10.45 -13.99
C ASP A 78 5.19 -11.74 -13.23
N ALA A 79 5.30 -11.71 -11.90
CA ALA A 79 4.88 -12.81 -11.04
C ALA A 79 3.36 -13.05 -11.18
N LEU A 80 2.55 -11.99 -11.16
CA LEU A 80 1.11 -12.09 -11.35
C LEU A 80 0.76 -12.67 -12.73
N ALA A 81 1.39 -12.18 -13.80
CA ALA A 81 1.19 -12.69 -15.16
C ALA A 81 1.51 -14.18 -15.26
N THR A 82 2.55 -14.64 -14.57
CA THR A 82 2.93 -16.06 -14.51
C THR A 82 1.88 -16.90 -13.79
N THR A 83 1.36 -16.42 -12.66
CA THR A 83 0.27 -17.08 -11.94
C THR A 83 -1.01 -17.15 -12.78
N VAL A 84 -1.36 -16.07 -13.48
CA VAL A 84 -2.54 -16.05 -14.37
C VAL A 84 -2.40 -17.07 -15.49
N ARG A 85 -1.25 -17.12 -16.19
CA ARG A 85 -0.99 -18.11 -17.25
C ARG A 85 -1.14 -19.54 -16.74
N ARG A 86 -0.59 -19.83 -15.54
CA ARG A 86 -0.72 -21.14 -14.91
C ARG A 86 -2.19 -21.50 -14.64
N HIS A 87 -2.97 -20.58 -14.07
CA HIS A 87 -4.39 -20.82 -13.80
C HIS A 87 -5.18 -21.05 -15.10
N GLU A 88 -4.89 -20.30 -16.17
CA GLU A 88 -5.52 -20.51 -17.47
C GLU A 88 -5.22 -21.89 -18.06
N GLU A 89 -3.97 -22.38 -17.91
CA GLU A 89 -3.59 -23.73 -18.33
C GLU A 89 -4.27 -24.83 -17.52
N GLU A 90 -4.37 -24.66 -16.20
CA GLU A 90 -5.09 -25.59 -15.32
C GLU A 90 -6.58 -25.66 -15.70
N LEU A 91 -7.23 -24.51 -15.93
CA LEU A 91 -8.61 -24.44 -16.41
C LEU A 91 -8.79 -25.11 -17.78
N ARG A 92 -7.83 -24.94 -18.69
CA ARG A 92 -7.85 -25.59 -20.01
C ARG A 92 -7.77 -27.12 -19.89
N ARG A 93 -6.92 -27.64 -18.99
CA ARG A 93 -6.80 -29.09 -18.74
C ARG A 93 -8.07 -29.66 -18.13
N LEU A 94 -8.65 -28.99 -17.14
CA LEU A 94 -9.91 -29.40 -16.50
C LEU A 94 -11.07 -29.43 -17.50
N ARG A 95 -11.19 -28.41 -18.36
CA ARG A 95 -12.20 -28.38 -19.43
C ARG A 95 -12.02 -29.51 -20.44
N LYS A 96 -10.77 -29.86 -20.80
CA LYS A 96 -10.48 -30.99 -21.70
C LYS A 96 -10.74 -32.35 -21.06
N SER A 97 -10.54 -32.50 -19.76
CA SER A 97 -10.78 -33.75 -19.02
C SER A 97 -12.25 -34.01 -18.72
N LYS A 98 -13.11 -32.99 -18.84
CA LYS A 98 -14.56 -33.08 -18.59
C LYS A 98 -15.37 -33.38 -19.86
N ASN A 99 -14.76 -33.23 -21.04
CA ASN A 99 -15.30 -33.65 -22.33
C ASN A 99 -14.71 -35.01 -22.74
#